data_AF-A0A0L8FRY0-F1
#
_entry.id   AF-A0A0L8FRY0-F1
#
_cell.length_a   1.000
_cell.length_b   1.000
_cell.length_c   1.000
_cell.angle_alpha   90.00
_cell.angle_beta   90.00
_cell.angle_gamma   90.00
#
_symmetry.space_group_name_H-M   'P 1'
#
loop_
_entity.id
_entity.type
_entity.pdbx_description
1 polymer ?
#
loop_
_entity_poly.entity_id
_entity_poly.type
_entity_poly.pdbx_seq_one_letter_code
_entity_poly.pdbx_strand_id
1 'polypeptide(L)'
;MLSGTYYGFHGKVSEVNKDQCTVTVSIPVPYEPNLDNIIHNQQLYEKRYYSANDAAMRLGISNYFLSHITESVFIVRLSRNGSNEQKVNIGLGLKIHRRSEAPGYTKFMLDCWHYSEKTLDCVHQYLQKFPELFEIISTQGHSYHDALPETKVFSNLR
;
A
#
# COMPACT_ATOMS: atom_id res chain seq x y z
N MET A 1 -21.31 -17.60 -23.73
CA MET A 1 -22.62 -17.26 -24.33
C MET A 1 -23.02 -15.87 -23.90
N LEU A 2 -23.76 -15.11 -24.72
CA LEU A 2 -24.20 -13.74 -24.42
C LEU A 2 -25.71 -13.63 -24.13
N SER A 3 -26.46 -14.73 -24.31
CA SER A 3 -27.88 -14.79 -23.95
C SER A 3 -28.05 -14.69 -22.42
N GLY A 4 -29.11 -14.01 -21.97
CA GLY A 4 -29.34 -13.71 -20.55
C GLY A 4 -29.36 -14.93 -19.63
N THR A 5 -29.91 -16.07 -20.09
CA THR A 5 -30.03 -17.29 -19.27
C THR A 5 -28.71 -18.04 -19.07
N TYR A 6 -27.74 -17.86 -19.97
CA TYR A 6 -26.46 -18.59 -19.96
C TYR A 6 -25.27 -17.65 -20.11
N TYR A 7 -25.39 -16.42 -19.61
CA TYR A 7 -24.36 -15.41 -19.78
C TYR A 7 -23.04 -15.88 -19.16
N GLY A 8 -21.94 -15.77 -19.91
CA GLY A 8 -20.62 -16.20 -19.45
C GLY A 8 -20.35 -17.71 -19.52
N PHE A 9 -21.36 -18.56 -19.81
CA PHE A 9 -21.13 -20.01 -19.91
C PHE A 9 -20.37 -20.36 -21.19
N HIS A 10 -19.45 -21.31 -21.07
CA HIS A 10 -18.77 -21.90 -22.23
C HIS A 10 -19.73 -22.85 -22.96
N GLY A 11 -19.60 -22.96 -24.27
CA GLY A 11 -20.45 -23.83 -25.08
C GLY A 11 -19.69 -24.40 -26.26
N LYS A 12 -20.08 -25.60 -26.68
CA LYS A 12 -19.52 -26.27 -27.86
C LYS A 12 -20.56 -26.29 -28.98
N VAL A 13 -20.20 -25.77 -30.14
CA VAL A 13 -21.05 -25.82 -31.34
C VAL A 13 -21.30 -27.29 -31.67
N SER A 14 -22.59 -27.65 -31.73
CA SER A 14 -23.03 -29.01 -32.05
C SER A 14 -23.46 -29.11 -33.51
N GLU A 15 -24.18 -28.10 -34.00
CA GLU A 15 -24.69 -28.08 -35.37
C GLU A 15 -24.75 -26.64 -35.91
N VAL A 16 -24.56 -26.49 -37.22
CA VAL A 16 -24.69 -25.21 -37.93
C VAL A 16 -25.73 -25.39 -39.03
N ASN A 17 -26.88 -24.76 -38.89
CA ASN A 17 -27.92 -24.74 -39.91
C ASN A 17 -27.74 -23.47 -40.76
N LYS A 18 -27.25 -23.67 -41.99
CA LYS A 18 -26.97 -22.57 -42.93
C LYS A 18 -28.24 -21.99 -43.57
N ASP A 19 -29.29 -22.78 -43.71
CA ASP A 19 -30.54 -22.35 -44.37
C ASP A 19 -31.35 -21.43 -43.46
N GLN A 20 -31.26 -21.64 -42.14
CA GLN A 20 -31.91 -20.81 -41.12
C GLN A 20 -30.96 -19.80 -40.46
N CYS A 21 -29.69 -19.76 -40.84
CA CYS A 21 -28.64 -18.97 -40.19
C CYS A 21 -28.58 -19.15 -38.66
N THR A 22 -28.86 -20.36 -38.18
CA THR A 22 -28.87 -20.72 -36.75
C THR A 22 -27.75 -21.68 -36.40
N VAL A 23 -27.25 -21.59 -35.16
CA VAL A 23 -26.22 -22.49 -34.63
C VAL A 23 -26.74 -23.12 -33.35
N THR A 24 -26.77 -24.45 -33.32
CA THR A 24 -27.12 -25.22 -32.13
C THR A 24 -25.86 -25.44 -31.30
N VAL A 25 -25.91 -25.07 -30.02
CA VAL A 25 -24.74 -25.11 -29.13
C VAL A 25 -25.11 -25.90 -27.88
N SER A 26 -24.22 -26.82 -27.48
CA SER A 26 -24.31 -27.54 -26.22
C SER A 26 -23.59 -26.74 -25.14
N ILE A 27 -24.32 -26.41 -24.06
CA ILE A 27 -23.83 -25.57 -22.97
C ILE A 27 -23.80 -26.42 -21.69
N PRO A 28 -22.62 -26.86 -21.22
CA PRO A 28 -22.50 -27.43 -19.88
C PRO A 28 -22.76 -26.35 -18.82
N VAL A 29 -23.68 -26.62 -17.89
CA VAL A 29 -24.01 -25.73 -16.78
C VAL A 29 -23.19 -26.16 -15.55
N PRO A 30 -22.14 -25.41 -15.17
CA PRO A 30 -21.38 -25.71 -13.96
C PRO A 30 -22.19 -25.36 -12.71
N TYR A 31 -21.86 -26.01 -11.60
CA TYR A 31 -22.34 -25.59 -10.28
C TYR A 31 -21.69 -24.27 -9.89
N GLU A 32 -22.50 -23.28 -9.50
CA GLU A 32 -22.00 -22.02 -8.95
C GLU A 32 -21.94 -22.10 -7.41
N PRO A 33 -20.79 -21.77 -6.79
CA PRO A 33 -20.67 -21.77 -5.35
C PRO A 33 -21.56 -20.69 -4.73
N ASN A 34 -22.23 -21.01 -3.63
CA ASN A 34 -22.97 -20.00 -2.88
C ASN A 34 -21.99 -19.05 -2.17
N LEU A 35 -22.03 -17.76 -2.53
CA LEU A 35 -21.19 -16.70 -1.97
C LEU A 35 -21.94 -15.81 -0.97
N ASP A 36 -23.22 -16.09 -0.66
CA ASP A 36 -24.09 -15.23 0.16
C ASP A 36 -23.49 -14.94 1.52
N ASN A 37 -22.87 -15.94 2.15
CA ASN A 37 -22.22 -15.78 3.46
C ASN A 37 -21.05 -14.79 3.37
N ILE A 38 -20.20 -14.90 2.35
CA ILE A 38 -19.03 -14.03 2.17
C ILE A 38 -19.48 -12.60 1.87
N ILE A 39 -20.50 -12.44 1.03
CA ILE A 39 -21.08 -11.14 0.68
C ILE A 39 -21.71 -10.49 1.91
N HIS A 40 -22.49 -11.23 2.70
CA HIS A 40 -23.10 -10.73 3.92
C HIS A 40 -22.05 -10.30 4.96
N ASN A 41 -20.95 -11.05 5.06
CA ASN A 41 -19.86 -10.80 5.99
C ASN A 41 -18.73 -9.93 5.40
N GLN A 42 -18.94 -9.29 4.24
CA GLN A 42 -17.89 -8.53 3.56
C GLN A 42 -17.25 -7.46 4.46
N GLN A 43 -18.03 -6.82 5.32
CA GLN A 43 -17.55 -5.81 6.27
C GLN A 43 -16.54 -6.35 7.30
N LEU A 44 -16.63 -7.64 7.65
CA LEU A 44 -15.69 -8.29 8.57
C LEU A 44 -14.31 -8.51 7.92
N TYR A 45 -14.30 -8.70 6.60
CA TYR A 45 -13.09 -8.93 5.83
C TYR A 45 -12.50 -7.64 5.26
N GLU A 46 -13.29 -6.55 5.26
CA GLU A 46 -12.82 -5.26 4.80
C GLU A 46 -11.80 -4.68 5.78
N LYS A 47 -10.59 -4.41 5.25
CA LYS A 47 -9.54 -3.79 6.06
C LYS A 47 -9.94 -2.38 6.41
N ARG A 48 -9.89 -2.06 7.71
CA ARG A 48 -10.09 -0.71 8.19
C ARG A 48 -8.87 0.13 7.84
N TYR A 49 -9.11 1.26 7.19
CA TYR A 49 -8.11 2.27 6.91
C TYR A 49 -8.45 3.55 7.68
N TYR A 50 -7.41 4.22 8.15
CA TYR A 50 -7.48 5.48 8.90
C TYR A 50 -6.94 6.61 8.03
N SER A 51 -7.51 7.81 8.20
CA SER A 51 -6.94 9.02 7.59
C SER A 51 -5.53 9.29 8.15
N ALA A 52 -4.73 10.08 7.44
CA ALA A 52 -3.41 10.46 7.92
C ALA A 52 -3.43 11.13 9.31
N ASN A 53 -4.45 11.96 9.58
CA ASN A 53 -4.63 12.62 10.88
C ASN A 53 -4.98 11.60 11.97
N ASP A 54 -5.91 10.68 11.72
CA ASP A 54 -6.30 9.67 12.70
C ASP A 54 -5.15 8.70 13.01
N ALA A 55 -4.41 8.29 11.98
CA ALA A 55 -3.25 7.42 12.13
C ALA A 55 -2.14 8.10 12.95
N ALA A 56 -1.84 9.37 12.65
CA ALA A 56 -0.85 10.15 13.37
C ALA A 56 -1.25 10.36 14.84
N MET A 57 -2.53 10.68 15.10
CA MET A 57 -3.07 10.83 16.46
C MET A 57 -2.96 9.53 17.27
N ARG A 58 -3.28 8.38 16.67
CA ARG A 58 -3.15 7.06 17.31
C ARG A 58 -1.72 6.69 17.68
N LEU A 59 -0.76 7.13 16.87
CA LEU A 59 0.67 6.90 17.08
C LEU A 59 1.33 7.96 17.97
N GLY A 60 0.64 9.07 18.27
CA GLY A 60 1.22 10.18 19.04
C GLY A 60 2.32 10.94 18.29
N ILE A 61 2.27 10.97 16.95
CA ILE A 61 3.28 11.59 16.09
C ILE A 61 2.66 12.69 15.22
N SER A 62 3.50 13.54 14.62
CA SER A 62 3.02 14.51 13.64
C SER A 62 2.65 13.83 12.31
N ASN A 63 1.64 14.36 11.60
CA ASN A 63 1.26 13.88 10.27
C ASN A 63 2.45 14.01 9.28
N TYR A 64 3.24 15.07 9.43
CA TYR A 64 4.48 15.26 8.69
C TYR A 64 5.46 14.09 8.88
N PHE A 65 5.77 13.74 10.14
CA PHE A 65 6.65 12.62 10.45
C PHE A 65 6.09 11.30 9.89
N LEU A 66 4.80 11.04 10.07
CA LEU A 66 4.14 9.84 9.53
C LEU A 66 4.30 9.74 8.01
N SER A 67 4.10 10.84 7.28
CA SER A 67 4.25 10.86 5.82
C SER A 67 5.68 10.53 5.39
N HIS A 68 6.69 11.07 6.07
CA HIS A 68 8.10 10.83 5.74
C HIS A 68 8.53 9.41 6.08
N ILE A 69 8.26 8.94 7.29
CA ILE A 69 8.71 7.63 7.73
C ILE A 69 8.06 6.50 6.92
N THR A 70 6.83 6.70 6.44
CA THR A 70 6.13 5.72 5.59
C THR A 70 6.52 5.80 4.12
N GLU A 71 7.18 6.86 3.67
CA GLU A 71 7.61 7.05 2.28
C GLU A 71 9.11 6.82 2.13
N SER A 72 9.91 7.83 2.46
CA SER A 72 11.36 7.76 2.37
C SER A 72 12.00 8.77 3.32
N VAL A 73 13.11 8.35 3.90
CA VAL A 73 14.00 9.18 4.72
C VAL A 73 15.41 8.79 4.32
N PHE A 74 16.22 9.75 3.89
CA PHE A 74 17.57 9.45 3.40
C PHE A 74 18.62 9.86 4.41
N ILE A 75 19.62 9.00 4.63
CA ILE A 75 20.88 9.36 5.29
C ILE A 75 21.93 9.61 4.21
N VAL A 76 22.65 10.73 4.32
CA VAL A 76 23.79 11.08 3.47
C VAL A 76 25.09 10.81 4.20
N ARG A 77 25.93 10.00 3.56
CA ARG A 77 27.34 9.85 3.89
C ARG A 77 28.18 10.63 2.90
N LEU A 78 28.87 11.65 3.41
CA LEU A 78 29.91 12.36 2.66
C LEU A 78 31.16 11.47 2.58
N SER A 79 31.53 11.06 1.37
CA SER A 79 32.81 10.38 1.15
C SER A 79 33.97 11.31 1.51
N ARG A 80 35.00 10.78 2.20
CA ARG A 80 36.22 11.52 2.57
C ARG A 80 36.95 12.13 1.36
N ASN A 81 36.68 11.62 0.16
CA ASN A 81 37.34 12.01 -1.08
C ASN A 81 36.46 12.93 -1.97
N GLY A 82 35.32 13.43 -1.47
CA GLY A 82 34.49 14.45 -2.12
C GLY A 82 33.74 14.05 -3.40
N SER A 83 33.94 12.84 -3.92
CA SER A 83 33.45 12.46 -5.26
C SER A 83 32.14 11.67 -5.29
N ASN A 84 31.74 11.01 -4.20
CA ASN A 84 30.51 10.20 -4.15
C ASN A 84 29.71 10.44 -2.88
N GLU A 85 28.52 11.00 -3.02
CA GLU A 85 27.50 11.10 -1.98
C GLU A 85 26.74 9.76 -1.92
N GLN A 86 26.88 9.00 -0.83
CA GLN A 86 26.08 7.78 -0.64
C GLN A 86 24.79 8.13 0.10
N LYS A 87 23.65 7.89 -0.56
CA LYS A 87 22.31 8.06 0.02
C LYS A 87 21.72 6.70 0.35
N VAL A 88 21.31 6.52 1.61
CA VAL A 88 20.66 5.29 2.08
C VAL A 88 19.25 5.64 2.54
N ASN A 89 18.24 4.98 1.96
CA ASN A 89 16.86 5.11 2.43
C ASN A 89 16.66 4.28 3.70
N ILE A 90 16.22 4.92 4.77
CA ILE A 90 15.86 4.30 6.05
C ILE A 90 14.35 4.36 6.33
N GLY A 91 13.59 4.99 5.44
CA GLY A 91 12.13 5.01 5.50
C GLY A 91 11.53 3.63 5.20
N LEU A 92 10.29 3.42 5.63
CA LEU A 92 9.60 2.14 5.51
C LEU A 92 9.19 1.79 4.07
N GLY A 93 9.19 2.75 3.14
CA GLY A 93 8.91 2.49 1.73
C GLY A 93 7.49 1.99 1.45
N LEU A 94 6.52 2.31 2.33
CA LEU A 94 5.11 1.92 2.19
C LEU A 94 4.35 2.79 1.19
N LYS A 95 4.87 3.98 0.89
CA LYS A 95 4.39 4.90 -0.14
C LYS A 95 5.48 5.01 -1.21
N ILE A 96 5.41 4.17 -2.25
CA ILE A 96 6.51 4.09 -3.22
C ILE A 96 6.39 5.20 -4.27
N HIS A 97 5.17 5.52 -4.72
CA HIS A 97 4.81 6.59 -5.68
C HIS A 97 3.34 6.99 -5.47
N ARG A 98 2.85 8.09 -6.09
CA ARG A 98 1.44 8.54 -6.02
C ARG A 98 0.38 7.47 -6.43
N ARG A 99 0.81 6.33 -6.99
CA ARG A 99 -0.07 5.22 -7.42
C ARG A 99 0.42 3.83 -7.00
N SER A 100 1.52 3.75 -6.26
CA SER A 100 2.11 2.47 -5.86
C SER A 100 1.98 2.33 -4.35
N GLU A 101 0.89 1.66 -3.98
CA GLU A 101 0.52 1.35 -2.60
C GLU A 101 1.17 0.03 -2.19
N ALA A 102 1.55 -0.07 -0.91
CA ALA A 102 1.92 -1.35 -0.32
C ALA A 102 0.63 -2.10 0.06
N PRO A 103 0.29 -3.23 -0.62
CA PRO A 103 -1.01 -3.87 -0.45
C PRO A 103 -1.27 -4.28 1.00
N GLY A 104 -2.36 -3.77 1.55
CA GLY A 104 -2.74 -4.05 2.93
C GLY A 104 -1.99 -3.27 4.00
N TYR A 105 -1.17 -2.28 3.61
CA TYR A 105 -0.53 -1.32 4.49
C TYR A 105 -1.10 0.09 4.24
N THR A 106 -0.91 0.61 3.03
CA THR A 106 -1.32 1.96 2.61
C THR A 106 -2.38 1.87 1.54
N LYS A 107 -3.22 2.92 1.44
CA LYS A 107 -4.21 3.07 0.37
C LYS A 107 -4.33 4.54 -0.02
N PHE A 108 -4.35 4.85 -1.30
CA PHE A 108 -4.56 6.20 -1.82
C PHE A 108 -6.00 6.32 -2.29
N MET A 109 -6.81 7.11 -1.58
CA MET A 109 -8.25 7.25 -1.82
C MET A 109 -8.67 8.70 -1.59
N LEU A 110 -9.53 9.24 -2.46
CA LEU A 110 -10.01 10.63 -2.35
C LEU A 110 -8.86 11.65 -2.25
N ASP A 111 -7.82 11.48 -3.09
CA ASP A 111 -6.59 12.29 -3.10
C ASP A 111 -5.81 12.32 -1.76
N CYS A 112 -6.13 11.42 -0.83
CA CYS A 112 -5.52 11.34 0.48
C CYS A 112 -4.92 9.95 0.75
N TRP A 113 -3.79 9.93 1.45
CA TRP A 113 -3.20 8.69 1.95
C TRP A 113 -3.93 8.19 3.19
N HIS A 114 -4.26 6.91 3.17
CA HIS A 114 -4.87 6.19 4.27
C HIS A 114 -3.98 5.03 4.71
N TYR A 115 -4.04 4.74 6.01
CA TYR A 115 -3.16 3.79 6.66
C TYR A 115 -3.98 2.71 7.36
N SER A 116 -3.66 1.45 7.10
CA SER A 116 -4.24 0.33 7.84
C SER A 116 -3.56 0.17 9.20
N GLU A 117 -4.19 -0.63 10.08
CA GLU A 117 -3.64 -1.01 11.38
C GLU A 117 -2.21 -1.60 11.28
N LYS A 118 -1.93 -2.42 10.26
CA LYS A 118 -0.59 -2.98 10.02
C LYS A 118 0.48 -1.91 9.80
N THR A 119 0.11 -0.80 9.17
CA THR A 119 1.05 0.33 9.01
C THR A 119 1.34 1.00 10.34
N LEU A 120 0.32 1.17 11.19
CA LEU A 120 0.50 1.71 12.52
C LEU A 120 1.42 0.79 13.34
N ASP A 121 1.21 -0.52 13.30
CA ASP A 121 2.05 -1.50 13.99
C ASP A 121 3.50 -1.44 13.50
N CYS A 122 3.72 -1.37 12.18
CA CYS A 122 5.07 -1.25 11.62
C CYS A 122 5.76 0.04 12.06
N VAL A 123 5.07 1.18 12.01
CA VAL A 123 5.62 2.46 12.46
C VAL A 123 5.91 2.41 13.97
N HIS A 124 5.01 1.84 14.77
CA HIS A 124 5.20 1.69 16.20
C HIS A 124 6.43 0.84 16.54
N GLN A 125 6.57 -0.32 15.90
CA GLN A 125 7.73 -1.19 16.09
C GLN A 125 9.04 -0.51 15.64
N TYR A 126 8.99 0.28 14.57
CA TYR A 126 10.14 1.04 14.10
C TYR A 126 10.56 2.10 15.12
N LEU A 127 9.60 2.85 15.68
CA LEU A 127 9.83 3.85 16.72
C LEU A 127 10.38 3.24 18.01
N GLN A 128 9.87 2.08 18.42
CA GLN A 128 10.37 1.36 19.60
C GLN A 128 11.83 0.92 19.45
N LYS A 129 12.25 0.54 18.24
CA LYS A 129 13.63 0.10 17.97
C LYS A 129 14.61 1.26 17.81
N PHE A 130 14.15 2.38 17.26
CA PHE A 130 15.00 3.52 16.90
C PHE A 130 14.41 4.85 17.39
N PRO A 131 14.27 5.06 18.71
CA PRO A 131 13.67 6.28 19.27
C PRO A 131 14.49 7.54 18.96
N GLU A 132 15.82 7.43 18.91
CA GLU A 132 16.72 8.56 18.57
C GLU A 132 16.40 9.16 17.19
N LEU A 133 16.00 8.31 16.24
CA LEU A 133 15.64 8.76 14.90
C LEU A 133 14.38 9.65 14.92
N PHE A 134 13.43 9.35 15.81
CA PHE A 134 12.22 10.14 15.98
C PHE A 134 12.56 11.57 16.41
N GLU A 135 13.46 11.74 17.38
CA GLU A 135 13.87 13.05 17.87
C GLU A 135 14.55 13.87 16.77
N ILE A 136 15.46 13.26 16.02
CA ILE A 136 16.22 13.89 14.95
C ILE A 136 15.29 14.38 13.82
N ILE A 137 14.38 13.53 13.35
CA ILE A 137 13.46 13.88 12.26
C ILE A 137 12.43 14.90 12.75
N SER A 138 11.95 14.78 13.98
CA SER A 138 10.94 15.69 14.54
C SER A 138 11.49 17.11 14.77
N THR A 139 12.78 17.26 15.06
CA THR A 139 13.42 18.58 15.24
C THR A 139 13.75 19.30 13.94
N GLN A 140 13.83 18.61 12.81
CA GLN A 140 14.23 19.22 11.53
C GLN A 140 13.13 20.04 10.84
N GLY A 141 11.87 19.96 11.29
CA GLY A 141 10.78 20.75 10.71
C GLY A 141 10.45 20.35 9.27
N HIS A 142 9.57 21.12 8.61
CA HIS A 142 8.89 20.78 7.35
C HIS A 142 9.75 20.77 6.07
N SER A 143 11.07 20.59 6.16
CA SER A 143 11.95 20.63 4.99
C SER A 143 11.86 19.31 4.23
N TYR A 144 11.03 19.28 3.17
CA TYR A 144 10.58 18.08 2.44
C TYR A 144 11.68 17.18 1.84
N HIS A 145 12.96 17.60 1.85
CA HIS A 145 14.04 16.93 1.11
C HIS A 145 15.40 16.90 1.82
N ASP A 146 15.48 17.30 3.09
CA ASP A 146 16.80 17.35 3.74
C ASP A 146 17.22 15.95 4.20
N ALA A 147 18.15 15.39 3.44
CA ALA A 147 18.73 14.11 3.76
C ALA A 147 19.63 14.26 5.00
N LEU A 148 19.47 13.35 5.96
CA LEU A 148 20.11 13.39 7.26
C LEU A 148 21.62 13.16 7.12
N PRO A 149 22.49 14.07 7.60
CA PRO A 149 23.92 13.78 7.61
C PRO A 149 24.22 12.62 8.58
N GLU A 150 25.04 11.65 8.13
CA GLU A 150 25.48 10.49 8.92
C GLU A 150 25.99 10.90 10.32
N THR A 151 26.68 12.04 10.41
CA THR A 151 27.25 12.57 11.65
C THR A 151 26.21 12.93 12.71
N LYS A 152 24.99 13.32 12.32
CA LYS A 152 23.90 13.60 13.26
C LYS A 152 23.16 12.35 13.70
N VAL A 153 23.07 11.35 12.83
CA VAL A 153 22.33 10.11 13.11
C VAL A 153 23.14 9.15 13.98
N PHE A 154 24.45 9.06 13.76
CA PHE A 154 25.33 8.11 14.45
C PHE A 154 26.28 8.80 15.45
N SER A 155 25.93 10.00 15.94
CA SER A 155 26.78 10.74 16.89
C SER A 155 27.04 9.97 18.19
N ASN A 156 26.09 9.15 18.63
CA ASN A 156 26.14 8.40 19.90
C ASN A 156 26.82 7.03 19.79
N LEU A 157 27.21 6.60 18.58
CA LEU A 157 27.75 5.26 18.28
C LEU A 157 29.27 5.25 18.08
N ARG A 158 29.97 6.35 18.42
CA ARG A 158 31.44 6.48 18.33
C ARG A 158 32.12 6.60 19.67
#